data_AF-A0A522U5S9-F1
#
_entry.id   AF-A0A522U5S9-F1
#
_cell.length_a   1.000
_cell.length_b   1.000
_cell.length_c   1.000
_cell.angle_alpha   90.00
_cell.angle_beta   90.00
_cell.angle_gamma   90.00
#
_symmetry.space_group_name_H-M   'P 1'
#
loop_
_entity.id
_entity.type
_entity.pdbx_description
1 polymer ?
#
loop_
_entity_poly.entity_id
_entity_poly.type
_entity_poly.pdbx_seq_one_letter_code
_entity_poly.pdbx_strand_id
1 'polypeptide(L)'
;MFTLGRRKVCEFRRCSWQDVREAFLELEKAKADLIAKGANEKMFDYASQIGARATKEELSGAMDVIEKEIILFLDSELVAEFMDKPDDSEIAGALALQLSFISAALGLGAGVKPYEKEELKIILKGEGGFYNDLVFVATLGDFLRNGADKEIGEMFVRTLPAVSKSEDIKKQYFWDDAFIFSMLLQAVWKMFGQFGANERQFLLQNYFYSAIVTGVPARFYLGEFLGGKSDADFDAMSRNIIQSLEQSNESVPTSDAGDESRKLSVLLKDFSGRGYNQDTAILEAEKFLQNIYRGQEEREAYASWLREALAIVLHLKKGDIETVNVV
;
A
#
# COMPACT_ATOMS: atom_id res chain seq x y z
N MET A 1 -21.75 -4.92 -11.55
CA MET A 1 -21.51 -4.06 -12.72
C MET A 1 -20.41 -3.10 -12.33
N PHE A 2 -19.16 -3.55 -12.37
CA PHE A 2 -17.97 -2.77 -11.98
C PHE A 2 -17.17 -2.41 -13.23
N THR A 3 -17.65 -1.42 -13.98
CA THR A 3 -16.79 -0.70 -14.93
C THR A 3 -15.68 -0.03 -14.14
N LEU A 4 -14.40 -0.28 -14.45
CA LEU A 4 -13.32 0.68 -14.75
C LEU A 4 -13.34 2.10 -14.10
N GLY A 5 -14.04 2.25 -12.99
CA GLY A 5 -14.54 3.50 -12.46
C GLY A 5 -13.75 3.93 -11.25
N ARG A 6 -14.04 5.14 -10.78
CA ARG A 6 -13.30 5.68 -9.65
C ARG A 6 -13.74 5.00 -8.35
N ARG A 7 -12.79 4.38 -7.66
CA ARG A 7 -12.98 3.73 -6.36
C ARG A 7 -12.09 4.40 -5.30
N LYS A 8 -12.39 4.21 -4.03
CA LYS A 8 -11.49 4.62 -2.93
C LYS A 8 -10.26 3.73 -2.94
N VAL A 9 -9.11 4.24 -2.49
CA VAL A 9 -7.86 3.44 -2.41
C VAL A 9 -8.07 2.14 -1.63
N CYS A 10 -8.83 2.18 -0.53
CA CYS A 10 -9.13 1.00 0.26
C CYS A 10 -9.98 -0.05 -0.48
N GLU A 11 -10.81 0.34 -1.43
CA GLU A 11 -11.64 -0.60 -2.20
C GLU A 11 -10.79 -1.43 -3.17
N PHE A 12 -9.66 -0.90 -3.65
CA PHE A 12 -8.68 -1.65 -4.45
C PHE A 12 -7.83 -2.63 -3.62
N ARG A 13 -7.95 -2.63 -2.30
CA ARG A 13 -7.10 -3.42 -1.37
C ARG A 13 -7.87 -4.42 -0.52
N ARG A 14 -9.10 -4.75 -0.92
CA ARG A 14 -9.96 -5.70 -0.20
C ARG A 14 -9.71 -7.16 -0.55
N CYS A 15 -9.16 -7.44 -1.74
CA CYS A 15 -8.87 -8.80 -2.18
C CYS A 15 -7.84 -9.46 -1.27
N SER A 16 -8.05 -10.73 -0.93
CA SER A 16 -7.06 -11.49 -0.17
C SER A 16 -5.93 -11.97 -1.09
N TRP A 17 -4.78 -12.32 -0.49
CA TRP A 17 -3.68 -12.94 -1.23
C TRP A 17 -4.09 -14.23 -1.92
N GLN A 18 -4.99 -15.00 -1.28
CA GLN A 18 -5.46 -16.24 -1.84
C GLN A 18 -6.26 -16.00 -3.12
N ASP A 19 -7.15 -15.01 -3.13
CA ASP A 19 -7.98 -14.67 -4.31
C ASP A 19 -7.10 -14.26 -5.50
N VAL A 20 -6.13 -13.36 -5.26
CA VAL A 20 -5.22 -12.89 -6.32
C VAL A 20 -4.33 -14.03 -6.83
N ARG A 21 -3.83 -14.88 -5.92
CA ARG A 21 -3.03 -16.05 -6.29
C ARG A 21 -3.84 -17.05 -7.13
N GLU A 22 -5.07 -17.32 -6.74
CA GLU A 22 -5.98 -18.21 -7.48
C GLU A 22 -6.29 -17.64 -8.88
N ALA A 23 -6.55 -16.33 -8.98
CA ALA A 23 -6.76 -15.65 -10.25
C ALA A 23 -5.60 -15.85 -11.24
N PHE A 24 -4.33 -15.77 -10.79
CA PHE A 24 -3.18 -16.09 -11.65
C PHE A 24 -3.12 -17.56 -12.07
N LEU A 25 -3.42 -18.48 -11.15
CA LEU A 25 -3.43 -19.92 -11.46
C LEU A 25 -4.53 -20.27 -12.47
N GLU A 26 -5.69 -19.63 -12.39
CA GLU A 26 -6.79 -19.81 -13.33
C GLU A 26 -6.48 -19.23 -14.71
N LEU A 27 -5.93 -18.01 -14.77
CA LEU A 27 -5.46 -17.39 -16.01
C LEU A 27 -4.45 -18.29 -16.75
N GLU A 28 -3.47 -18.84 -16.03
CA GLU A 28 -2.45 -19.71 -16.63
C GLU A 28 -3.07 -21.02 -17.15
N LYS A 29 -3.98 -21.64 -16.40
CA LYS A 29 -4.69 -22.87 -16.82
C LYS A 29 -5.54 -22.63 -18.07
N ALA A 30 -6.17 -21.48 -18.18
CA ALA A 30 -7.09 -21.16 -19.28
C ALA A 30 -6.42 -20.47 -20.48
N LYS A 31 -5.12 -20.16 -20.41
CA LYS A 31 -4.37 -19.41 -21.43
C LYS A 31 -4.65 -19.86 -22.86
N ALA A 32 -4.52 -21.16 -23.15
CA ALA A 32 -4.71 -21.69 -24.51
C ALA A 32 -6.13 -21.45 -25.04
N ASP A 33 -7.14 -21.67 -24.19
CA ASP A 33 -8.54 -21.48 -24.54
C ASP A 33 -8.90 -20.01 -24.73
N LEU A 34 -8.35 -19.12 -23.89
CA LEU A 34 -8.59 -17.68 -23.98
C LEU A 34 -7.94 -17.07 -25.23
N ILE A 35 -6.72 -17.50 -25.59
CA ILE A 35 -6.07 -17.09 -26.85
C ILE A 35 -6.90 -17.55 -28.04
N ALA A 36 -7.43 -18.78 -28.02
CA ALA A 36 -8.32 -19.28 -29.06
C ALA A 36 -9.63 -18.47 -29.19
N LYS A 37 -10.06 -17.83 -28.09
CA LYS A 37 -11.22 -16.92 -28.04
C LYS A 37 -10.89 -15.45 -28.36
N GLY A 38 -9.65 -15.12 -28.71
CA GLY A 38 -9.26 -13.78 -29.16
C GLY A 38 -8.48 -12.94 -28.14
N ALA A 39 -8.09 -13.50 -27.00
CA ALA A 39 -7.25 -12.81 -26.03
C ALA A 39 -5.85 -12.47 -26.59
N ASN A 40 -5.30 -11.34 -26.17
CA ASN A 40 -3.95 -10.92 -26.56
C ASN A 40 -2.87 -11.76 -25.88
N GLU A 41 -2.05 -12.46 -26.67
CA GLU A 41 -0.97 -13.33 -26.18
C GLU A 41 0.04 -12.60 -25.29
N LYS A 42 0.39 -11.34 -25.60
CA LYS A 42 1.38 -10.57 -24.81
C LYS A 42 0.93 -10.32 -23.37
N MET A 43 -0.38 -10.27 -23.13
CA MET A 43 -0.90 -10.10 -21.78
C MET A 43 -0.52 -11.30 -20.89
N PHE A 44 -0.49 -12.51 -21.47
CA PHE A 44 -0.10 -13.71 -20.75
C PHE A 44 1.40 -13.73 -20.44
N ASP A 45 2.25 -13.06 -21.21
CA ASP A 45 3.68 -12.95 -20.86
C ASP A 45 3.86 -12.19 -19.54
N TYR A 46 3.08 -11.14 -19.30
CA TYR A 46 3.05 -10.45 -18.01
C TYR A 46 2.44 -11.34 -16.93
N ALA A 47 1.28 -11.94 -17.20
CA ALA A 47 0.56 -12.76 -16.22
C ALA A 47 1.40 -13.96 -15.74
N SER A 48 2.06 -14.69 -16.64
CA SER A 48 2.88 -15.85 -16.28
C SER A 48 4.10 -15.44 -15.43
N GLN A 49 4.75 -14.31 -15.74
CA GLN A 49 5.90 -13.81 -14.96
C GLN A 49 5.50 -13.36 -13.55
N ILE A 50 4.39 -12.63 -13.44
CA ILE A 50 3.86 -12.18 -12.16
C ILE A 50 3.37 -13.39 -11.35
N GLY A 51 2.63 -14.30 -11.98
CA GLY A 51 2.13 -15.53 -11.36
C GLY A 51 3.26 -16.39 -10.78
N ALA A 52 4.37 -16.55 -11.52
CA ALA A 52 5.55 -17.26 -11.02
C ALA A 52 6.16 -16.60 -9.77
N ARG A 53 6.01 -15.28 -9.58
CA ARG A 53 6.42 -14.59 -8.35
C ARG A 53 5.40 -14.77 -7.22
N ALA A 54 4.11 -14.68 -7.55
CA ALA A 54 3.00 -14.85 -6.60
C ALA A 54 2.91 -16.26 -5.99
N THR A 55 3.43 -17.28 -6.68
CA THR A 55 3.37 -18.67 -6.20
C THR A 55 4.65 -19.15 -5.51
N LYS A 56 5.65 -18.29 -5.27
CA LYS A 56 6.85 -18.67 -4.52
C LYS A 56 6.50 -18.88 -3.03
N GLU A 57 6.97 -19.99 -2.45
CA GLU A 57 6.65 -20.40 -1.09
C GLU A 57 7.33 -19.55 0.01
N GLU A 58 8.43 -18.87 -0.31
CA GLU A 58 9.19 -18.10 0.68
C GLU A 58 9.25 -16.62 0.28
N LEU A 59 8.52 -15.81 1.04
CA LEU A 59 8.61 -14.35 1.07
C LEU A 59 9.00 -14.01 2.52
N SER A 60 10.25 -13.59 2.76
CA SER A 60 10.73 -13.37 4.15
C SER A 60 11.38 -12.00 4.38
N GLY A 61 11.63 -11.22 3.32
CA GLY A 61 12.18 -9.86 3.41
C GLY A 61 11.13 -8.76 3.26
N ALA A 62 11.44 -7.55 3.72
CA ALA A 62 10.58 -6.37 3.52
C ALA A 62 10.27 -6.10 2.04
N MET A 63 11.22 -6.38 1.14
CA MET A 63 10.97 -6.30 -0.31
C MET A 63 9.99 -7.35 -0.81
N ASP A 64 10.01 -8.57 -0.26
CA ASP A 64 9.04 -9.60 -0.63
C ASP A 64 7.63 -9.21 -0.20
N VAL A 65 7.49 -8.56 0.95
CA VAL A 65 6.22 -7.96 1.40
C VAL A 65 5.77 -6.89 0.41
N ILE A 66 6.64 -5.95 0.06
CA ILE A 66 6.31 -4.90 -0.92
C ILE A 66 5.87 -5.50 -2.26
N GLU A 67 6.58 -6.51 -2.76
CA GLU A 67 6.22 -7.18 -4.01
C GLU A 67 4.88 -7.90 -3.92
N LYS A 68 4.59 -8.58 -2.80
CA LYS A 68 3.27 -9.17 -2.52
C LYS A 68 2.18 -8.11 -2.59
N GLU A 69 2.40 -6.96 -1.95
CA GLU A 69 1.44 -5.86 -1.91
C GLU A 69 1.28 -5.14 -3.26
N ILE A 70 2.32 -5.14 -4.11
CA ILE A 70 2.24 -4.70 -5.52
C ILE A 70 1.36 -5.66 -6.32
N ILE A 71 1.53 -6.98 -6.14
CA ILE A 71 0.75 -8.00 -6.85
C ILE A 71 -0.71 -7.99 -6.39
N LEU A 72 -0.96 -7.78 -5.09
CA LEU A 72 -2.29 -7.67 -4.49
C LEU A 72 -3.15 -6.54 -5.07
N PHE A 73 -2.54 -5.59 -5.78
CA PHE A 73 -3.28 -4.51 -6.45
C PHE A 73 -4.05 -4.99 -7.69
N LEU A 74 -3.80 -6.22 -8.17
CA LEU A 74 -4.58 -6.82 -9.24
C LEU A 74 -6.04 -6.98 -8.80
N ASP A 75 -6.97 -6.51 -9.64
CA ASP A 75 -8.39 -6.72 -9.43
C ASP A 75 -8.78 -8.16 -9.83
N SER A 76 -8.98 -9.03 -8.84
CA SER A 76 -9.34 -10.43 -9.08
C SER A 76 -10.73 -10.59 -9.72
N GLU A 77 -11.66 -9.65 -9.48
CA GLU A 77 -12.97 -9.65 -10.14
C GLU A 77 -12.82 -9.33 -11.63
N LEU A 78 -11.93 -8.39 -11.98
CA LEU A 78 -11.62 -8.09 -13.39
C LEU A 78 -11.02 -9.31 -14.11
N VAL A 79 -10.21 -10.12 -13.42
CA VAL A 79 -9.73 -11.38 -13.96
C VAL A 79 -10.90 -12.32 -14.25
N ALA A 80 -11.81 -12.52 -13.30
CA ALA A 80 -12.98 -13.37 -13.50
C ALA A 80 -13.87 -12.87 -14.67
N GLU A 81 -14.12 -11.57 -14.77
CA GLU A 81 -14.87 -10.97 -15.89
C GLU A 81 -14.17 -11.20 -17.25
N PHE A 82 -12.84 -11.10 -17.29
CA PHE A 82 -12.04 -11.38 -18.49
C PHE A 82 -12.13 -12.86 -18.90
N MET A 83 -12.12 -13.78 -17.94
CA MET A 83 -12.24 -15.22 -18.21
C MET A 83 -13.58 -15.55 -18.88
N ASP A 84 -14.65 -14.85 -18.50
CA ASP A 84 -15.99 -15.00 -19.08
C ASP A 84 -16.12 -14.33 -20.46
N LYS A 85 -15.44 -13.19 -20.67
CA LYS A 85 -15.54 -12.36 -21.89
C LYS A 85 -14.17 -11.91 -22.42
N PRO A 86 -13.33 -12.84 -22.92
CA PRO A 86 -11.96 -12.52 -23.33
C PRO A 86 -11.86 -11.65 -24.60
N ASP A 87 -12.93 -11.55 -25.37
CA ASP A 87 -13.03 -10.74 -26.60
C ASP A 87 -13.50 -9.30 -26.34
N ASP A 88 -13.93 -8.99 -25.11
CA ASP A 88 -14.29 -7.63 -24.71
C ASP A 88 -13.01 -6.77 -24.59
N SER A 89 -12.86 -5.83 -25.52
CA SER A 89 -11.66 -4.98 -25.60
C SER A 89 -11.49 -4.05 -24.40
N GLU A 90 -12.56 -3.66 -23.72
CA GLU A 90 -12.46 -2.79 -22.53
C GLU A 90 -11.94 -3.59 -21.34
N ILE A 91 -12.49 -4.79 -21.11
CA ILE A 91 -12.06 -5.70 -20.04
C ILE A 91 -10.61 -6.18 -20.29
N ALA A 92 -10.31 -6.62 -21.51
CA ALA A 92 -8.97 -7.06 -21.89
C ALA A 92 -7.95 -5.92 -21.80
N GLY A 93 -8.33 -4.70 -22.22
CA GLY A 93 -7.48 -3.51 -22.12
C GLY A 93 -7.20 -3.12 -20.66
N ALA A 94 -8.21 -3.17 -19.80
CA ALA A 94 -8.09 -2.91 -18.37
C ALA A 94 -7.13 -3.89 -17.69
N LEU A 95 -7.32 -5.19 -17.93
CA LEU A 95 -6.47 -6.22 -17.32
C LEU A 95 -5.03 -6.12 -17.83
N ALA A 96 -4.84 -5.90 -19.14
CA ALA A 96 -3.52 -5.69 -19.72
C ALA A 96 -2.80 -4.47 -19.12
N LEU A 97 -3.52 -3.38 -18.85
CA LEU A 97 -2.97 -2.21 -18.16
C LEU A 97 -2.50 -2.58 -16.76
N GLN A 98 -3.33 -3.23 -15.94
CA GLN A 98 -2.96 -3.62 -14.58
C GLN A 98 -1.73 -4.53 -14.55
N LEU A 99 -1.72 -5.56 -15.40
CA LEU A 99 -0.59 -6.48 -15.54
C LEU A 99 0.68 -5.77 -15.99
N SER A 100 0.58 -4.79 -16.90
CA SER A 100 1.74 -4.02 -17.34
C SER A 100 2.34 -3.16 -16.23
N PHE A 101 1.51 -2.50 -15.42
CA PHE A 101 1.95 -1.68 -14.28
C PHE A 101 2.59 -2.53 -13.19
N ILE A 102 1.94 -3.64 -12.82
CA ILE A 102 2.48 -4.60 -11.84
C ILE A 102 3.82 -5.16 -12.36
N SER A 103 3.88 -5.58 -13.62
CA SER A 103 5.12 -6.09 -14.23
C SER A 103 6.24 -5.04 -14.26
N ALA A 104 5.92 -3.78 -14.51
CA ALA A 104 6.88 -2.68 -14.51
C ALA A 104 7.42 -2.40 -13.09
N ALA A 105 6.54 -2.35 -12.09
CA ALA A 105 6.90 -2.15 -10.68
C ALA A 105 7.84 -3.27 -10.17
N LEU A 106 7.54 -4.52 -10.53
CA LEU A 106 8.36 -5.68 -10.17
C LEU A 106 9.67 -5.77 -10.98
N GLY A 107 9.87 -4.94 -12.00
CA GLY A 107 11.06 -4.98 -12.87
C GLY A 107 11.11 -6.21 -13.79
N LEU A 108 9.96 -6.82 -14.08
CA LEU A 108 9.85 -8.02 -14.93
C LEU A 108 9.67 -7.66 -16.42
N GLY A 109 9.19 -6.45 -16.72
CA GLY A 109 8.87 -6.04 -18.08
C GLY A 109 10.12 -5.77 -18.95
N ALA A 110 10.31 -6.58 -20.01
CA ALA A 110 11.31 -6.29 -21.03
C ALA A 110 10.96 -4.98 -21.78
N GLY A 111 11.83 -3.97 -21.68
CA GLY A 111 11.75 -2.76 -22.51
C GLY A 111 11.24 -1.50 -21.82
N VAL A 112 10.74 -1.56 -20.59
CA VAL A 112 10.44 -0.35 -19.80
C VAL A 112 11.69 0.03 -19.00
N LYS A 113 12.36 1.11 -19.42
CA LYS A 113 13.55 1.62 -18.73
C LYS A 113 13.11 2.69 -17.72
N PRO A 114 13.47 2.58 -16.44
CA PRO A 114 13.31 3.66 -15.46
C PRO A 114 13.90 4.98 -15.95
N TYR A 115 13.27 6.09 -15.57
CA TYR A 115 13.85 7.42 -15.68
C TYR A 115 15.24 7.49 -15.05
N GLU A 116 16.15 8.19 -15.72
CA GLU A 116 17.41 8.59 -15.12
C GLU A 116 17.18 9.64 -14.03
N LYS A 117 18.11 9.75 -13.07
CA LYS A 117 17.98 10.65 -11.92
C LYS A 117 17.67 12.10 -12.33
N GLU A 118 18.40 12.63 -13.32
CA GLU A 118 18.23 14.03 -13.75
C GLU A 118 16.93 14.23 -14.54
N GLU A 119 16.49 13.23 -15.31
CA GLU A 119 15.19 13.25 -15.99
C GLU A 119 14.03 13.25 -14.98
N LEU A 120 14.10 12.37 -13.98
CA LEU A 120 13.13 12.31 -12.89
C LEU A 120 13.05 13.66 -12.16
N LYS A 121 14.18 14.32 -11.88
CA LYS A 121 14.18 15.64 -11.25
C LYS A 121 13.42 16.68 -12.06
N ILE A 122 13.64 16.73 -13.37
CA ILE A 122 12.96 17.66 -14.28
C ILE A 122 11.45 17.40 -14.27
N ILE A 123 11.05 16.13 -14.33
CA ILE A 123 9.64 15.71 -14.28
C ILE A 123 8.99 16.16 -12.97
N LEU A 124 9.60 15.83 -11.83
CA LEU A 124 9.04 16.13 -10.50
C LEU A 124 9.00 17.63 -10.19
N LYS A 125 9.85 18.44 -10.83
CA LYS A 125 9.78 19.92 -10.74
C LYS A 125 8.77 20.55 -11.69
N GLY A 126 8.19 19.77 -12.62
CA GLY A 126 7.31 20.28 -13.67
C GLY A 126 8.04 21.08 -14.76
N GLU A 127 9.35 20.88 -14.93
CA GLU A 127 10.22 21.67 -15.81
C GLU A 127 10.24 21.17 -17.29
N GLY A 128 9.10 20.68 -17.81
CA GLY A 128 8.95 20.36 -19.23
C GLY A 128 9.48 18.99 -19.68
N GLY A 129 9.56 18.01 -18.78
CA GLY A 129 9.89 16.61 -19.10
C GLY A 129 8.71 15.78 -19.64
N PHE A 130 9.00 14.77 -20.46
CA PHE A 130 7.99 13.80 -20.91
C PHE A 130 7.65 12.82 -19.77
N TYR A 131 6.44 12.95 -19.23
CA TYR A 131 5.92 12.06 -18.20
C TYR A 131 5.16 10.88 -18.81
N ASN A 132 5.44 9.67 -18.32
CA ASN A 132 4.81 8.42 -18.69
C ASN A 132 4.63 7.56 -17.44
N ASP A 133 3.39 7.18 -17.14
CA ASP A 133 3.04 6.46 -15.91
C ASP A 133 3.76 5.13 -15.77
N LEU A 134 3.86 4.36 -16.86
CA LEU A 134 4.50 3.04 -16.85
C LEU A 134 6.01 3.15 -16.56
N VAL A 135 6.67 4.16 -17.16
CA VAL A 135 8.08 4.47 -16.88
C VAL A 135 8.25 4.95 -15.44
N PHE A 136 7.35 5.81 -14.96
CA PHE A 136 7.39 6.30 -13.58
C PHE A 136 7.22 5.18 -12.56
N VAL A 137 6.29 4.25 -12.81
CA VAL A 137 6.10 3.03 -12.01
C VAL A 137 7.35 2.16 -12.01
N ALA A 138 7.99 1.97 -13.16
CA ALA A 138 9.26 1.25 -13.24
C ALA A 138 10.36 1.96 -12.43
N THR A 139 10.40 3.30 -12.44
CA THR A 139 11.31 4.10 -11.61
C THR A 139 11.05 3.94 -10.11
N LEU A 140 9.79 3.92 -9.66
CA LEU A 140 9.46 3.68 -8.26
C LEU A 140 9.86 2.25 -7.84
N GLY A 141 9.60 1.26 -8.69
CA GLY A 141 10.03 -0.12 -8.48
C GLY A 141 11.55 -0.27 -8.40
N ASP A 142 12.28 0.42 -9.28
CA ASP A 142 13.73 0.46 -9.28
C ASP A 142 14.29 1.12 -8.02
N PHE A 143 13.73 2.27 -7.60
CA PHE A 143 14.09 2.95 -6.37
C PHE A 143 13.90 2.06 -5.14
N LEU A 144 12.79 1.33 -5.07
CA LEU A 144 12.50 0.39 -3.98
C LEU A 144 13.52 -0.75 -3.90
N ARG A 145 13.96 -1.29 -5.05
CA ARG A 145 14.93 -2.40 -5.11
C ARG A 145 16.39 -1.96 -4.93
N ASN A 146 16.79 -0.89 -5.61
CA ASN A 146 18.20 -0.64 -5.91
C ASN A 146 18.81 0.53 -5.15
N GLY A 147 18.03 1.41 -4.50
CA GLY A 147 18.65 2.35 -3.57
C GLY A 147 17.90 3.62 -3.26
N ALA A 148 18.15 4.03 -2.02
CA ALA A 148 17.67 5.21 -1.34
C ALA A 148 18.53 6.44 -1.69
N ASP A 149 18.09 7.26 -2.65
CA ASP A 149 18.61 8.61 -2.82
C ASP A 149 17.78 9.59 -1.99
N LYS A 150 18.39 10.24 -1.01
CA LYS A 150 17.70 11.15 -0.09
C LYS A 150 17.04 12.33 -0.82
N GLU A 151 17.72 12.91 -1.80
CA GLU A 151 17.20 14.04 -2.57
C GLU A 151 15.94 13.63 -3.34
N ILE A 152 15.99 12.48 -4.00
CA ILE A 152 14.83 11.92 -4.71
C ILE A 152 13.70 11.55 -3.74
N GLY A 153 14.01 10.94 -2.60
CA GLY A 153 13.03 10.63 -1.57
C GLY A 153 12.31 11.87 -1.03
N GLU A 154 13.05 12.96 -0.79
CA GLU A 154 12.46 14.25 -0.39
C GLU A 154 11.57 14.85 -1.49
N MET A 155 11.95 14.67 -2.76
CA MET A 155 11.11 15.10 -3.88
C MET A 155 9.82 14.28 -3.96
N PHE A 156 9.87 12.96 -3.74
CA PHE A 156 8.65 12.13 -3.64
C PHE A 156 7.73 12.56 -2.49
N VAL A 157 8.28 12.95 -1.33
CA VAL A 157 7.45 13.48 -0.23
C VAL A 157 6.69 14.74 -0.66
N ARG A 158 7.33 15.62 -1.45
CA ARG A 158 6.72 16.85 -1.95
C ARG A 158 5.68 16.61 -3.04
N THR A 159 5.70 15.45 -3.71
CA THR A 159 4.73 15.10 -4.75
C THR A 159 3.50 14.39 -4.17
N LEU A 160 3.52 14.02 -2.88
CA LEU A 160 2.33 13.48 -2.22
C LEU A 160 1.21 14.53 -2.16
N PRO A 161 -0.03 14.16 -2.51
CA PRO A 161 -1.14 15.10 -2.64
C PRO A 161 -1.56 15.68 -1.29
N ALA A 162 -1.55 17.00 -1.12
CA ALA A 162 -1.93 17.62 0.16
C ALA A 162 -3.24 17.04 0.75
N VAL A 163 -3.14 16.46 1.95
CA VAL A 163 -4.28 15.88 2.67
C VAL A 163 -5.24 16.99 3.07
N SER A 164 -6.40 17.05 2.40
CA SER A 164 -7.45 17.99 2.79
C SER A 164 -8.16 17.42 4.03
N LYS A 165 -8.38 18.26 5.05
CA LYS A 165 -8.86 17.86 6.39
C LYS A 165 -10.22 17.15 6.43
N SER A 166 -10.91 16.98 5.30
CA SER A 166 -12.28 16.46 5.23
C SER A 166 -12.61 15.55 4.04
N GLU A 167 -11.73 15.36 3.04
CA GLU A 167 -12.16 14.73 1.77
C GLU A 167 -11.42 13.44 1.37
N ASP A 168 -10.32 13.06 2.01
CA ASP A 168 -9.48 11.96 1.49
C ASP A 168 -10.15 10.57 1.47
N ILE A 169 -11.04 10.24 2.41
CA ILE A 169 -11.80 8.96 2.33
C ILE A 169 -12.81 8.95 1.19
N LYS A 170 -13.31 10.12 0.76
CA LYS A 170 -14.23 10.23 -0.37
C LYS A 170 -13.50 10.38 -1.69
N LYS A 171 -12.19 10.59 -1.66
CA LYS A 171 -11.41 10.75 -2.88
C LYS A 171 -11.42 9.43 -3.63
N GLN A 172 -11.99 9.49 -4.83
CA GLN A 172 -12.03 8.35 -5.72
C GLN A 172 -10.89 8.48 -6.72
N TYR A 173 -10.23 7.37 -6.96
CA TYR A 173 -9.06 7.23 -7.82
C TYR A 173 -9.40 6.32 -8.99
N PHE A 174 -8.82 6.60 -10.15
CA PHE A 174 -8.62 5.54 -11.13
C PHE A 174 -7.60 4.54 -10.59
N TRP A 175 -7.65 3.30 -11.11
CA TRP A 175 -6.82 2.22 -10.58
C TRP A 175 -5.32 2.53 -10.67
N ASP A 176 -4.89 3.10 -11.80
CA ASP A 176 -3.52 3.53 -12.07
C ASP A 176 -3.06 4.64 -11.12
N ASP A 177 -3.89 5.67 -10.89
CA ASP A 177 -3.62 6.72 -9.91
C ASP A 177 -3.44 6.14 -8.49
N ALA A 178 -4.31 5.20 -8.11
CA ALA A 178 -4.24 4.53 -6.80
C ALA A 178 -2.99 3.66 -6.68
N PHE A 179 -2.61 2.97 -7.75
CA PHE A 179 -1.41 2.15 -7.83
C PHE A 179 -0.14 3.01 -7.71
N ILE A 180 -0.05 4.11 -8.47
CA ILE A 180 1.07 5.06 -8.40
C ILE A 180 1.16 5.68 -7.00
N PHE A 181 0.04 6.06 -6.40
CA PHE A 181 -0.01 6.58 -5.04
C PHE A 181 0.52 5.55 -4.03
N SER A 182 0.10 4.29 -4.14
CA SER A 182 0.60 3.18 -3.32
C SER A 182 2.12 3.02 -3.47
N MET A 183 2.64 3.02 -4.70
CA MET A 183 4.07 2.91 -4.98
C MET A 183 4.86 4.11 -4.43
N LEU A 184 4.32 5.32 -4.52
CA LEU A 184 4.93 6.51 -3.93
C LEU A 184 5.00 6.40 -2.40
N LEU A 185 3.94 5.93 -1.75
CA LEU A 185 3.93 5.69 -0.30
C LEU A 185 4.98 4.65 0.11
N GLN A 186 5.11 3.55 -0.62
CA GLN A 186 6.19 2.58 -0.39
C GLN A 186 7.56 3.24 -0.47
N ALA A 187 7.80 4.05 -1.51
CA ALA A 187 9.09 4.70 -1.75
C ALA A 187 9.46 5.71 -0.65
N VAL A 188 8.52 6.56 -0.22
CA VAL A 188 8.79 7.53 0.87
C VAL A 188 8.96 6.84 2.21
N TRP A 189 8.19 5.80 2.52
CA TRP A 189 8.31 5.10 3.80
C TRP A 189 9.62 4.31 3.92
N LYS A 190 10.13 3.75 2.81
CA LYS A 190 11.50 3.19 2.76
C LYS A 190 12.57 4.19 3.19
N MET A 191 12.32 5.49 2.97
CA MET A 191 13.23 6.58 3.30
C MET A 191 13.01 7.19 4.69
N PHE A 192 12.02 6.71 5.45
CA PHE A 192 11.56 7.32 6.69
C PHE A 192 12.70 7.64 7.68
N GLY A 193 13.64 6.71 7.86
CA GLY A 193 14.77 6.89 8.77
C GLY A 193 15.77 7.98 8.36
N GLN A 194 15.83 8.31 7.07
CA GLN A 194 16.78 9.29 6.51
C GLN A 194 16.22 10.72 6.48
N PHE A 195 14.91 10.85 6.64
CA PHE A 195 14.22 12.13 6.59
C PHE A 195 14.50 13.02 7.81
N GLY A 196 14.27 14.32 7.66
CA GLY A 196 14.28 15.26 8.76
C GLY A 196 13.08 15.07 9.69
N ALA A 197 13.08 15.77 10.82
CA ALA A 197 11.97 15.71 11.76
C ALA A 197 10.65 16.18 11.13
N ASN A 198 10.70 17.22 10.29
CA ASN A 198 9.52 17.80 9.64
C ASN A 198 8.88 16.83 8.64
N GLU A 199 9.69 16.19 7.79
CA GLU A 199 9.19 15.24 6.81
C GLU A 199 8.63 13.97 7.49
N ARG A 200 9.30 13.47 8.53
CA ARG A 200 8.78 12.35 9.34
C ARG A 200 7.45 12.71 9.99
N GLN A 201 7.37 13.89 10.61
CA GLN A 201 6.12 14.37 11.23
C GLN A 201 5.00 14.50 10.20
N PHE A 202 5.31 15.06 9.02
CA PHE A 202 4.37 15.18 7.91
C PHE A 202 3.83 13.81 7.47
N LEU A 203 4.70 12.81 7.27
CA LEU A 203 4.28 11.45 6.91
C LEU A 203 3.42 10.80 8.00
N LEU A 204 3.81 10.93 9.26
CA LEU A 204 3.05 10.37 10.39
C LEU A 204 1.66 11.00 10.55
N GLN A 205 1.55 12.32 10.34
CA GLN A 205 0.30 13.05 10.52
C GLN A 205 -0.67 12.90 9.36
N ASN A 206 -0.18 12.58 8.16
CA ASN A 206 -0.98 12.66 6.94
C ASN A 206 -1.05 11.35 6.14
N TYR A 207 -0.13 10.40 6.35
CA TYR A 207 -0.04 9.20 5.52
C TYR A 207 0.30 7.91 6.29
N PHE A 208 0.16 7.89 7.61
CA PHE A 208 0.44 6.68 8.39
C PHE A 208 -0.60 5.60 8.16
N TYR A 209 -1.88 5.91 8.33
CA TYR A 209 -2.94 4.95 8.10
C TYR A 209 -3.06 4.59 6.62
N SER A 210 -2.94 5.58 5.74
CA SER A 210 -2.95 5.40 4.29
C SER A 210 -1.83 4.46 3.83
N ALA A 211 -0.64 4.57 4.43
CA ALA A 211 0.46 3.66 4.16
C ALA A 211 0.13 2.22 4.55
N ILE A 212 -0.48 1.99 5.71
CA ILE A 212 -0.94 0.65 6.12
C ILE A 212 -1.98 0.11 5.14
N VAL A 213 -2.96 0.94 4.72
CA VAL A 213 -3.99 0.56 3.74
C VAL A 213 -3.37 0.16 2.40
N THR A 214 -2.32 0.86 1.97
CA THR A 214 -1.60 0.55 0.72
C THR A 214 -0.53 -0.55 0.87
N GLY A 215 -0.49 -1.23 2.03
CA GLY A 215 0.43 -2.36 2.28
C GLY A 215 1.89 -1.94 2.49
N VAL A 216 2.13 -0.71 2.92
CA VAL A 216 3.48 -0.33 3.36
C VAL A 216 3.78 -1.06 4.66
N PRO A 217 4.94 -1.72 4.81
CA PRO A 217 5.36 -2.34 6.06
C PRO A 217 5.83 -1.27 7.07
N ALA A 218 4.93 -0.37 7.48
CA ALA A 218 5.24 0.81 8.30
C ALA A 218 5.91 0.43 9.63
N ARG A 219 5.47 -0.65 10.28
CA ARG A 219 6.10 -1.18 11.49
C ARG A 219 7.56 -1.54 11.28
N PHE A 220 7.90 -2.17 10.15
CA PHE A 220 9.28 -2.53 9.80
C PHE A 220 10.14 -1.27 9.68
N TYR A 221 9.71 -0.26 8.92
CA TYR A 221 10.49 0.97 8.73
C TYR A 221 10.62 1.80 10.01
N LEU A 222 9.59 1.83 10.86
CA LEU A 222 9.69 2.43 12.19
C LEU A 222 10.67 1.66 13.07
N GLY A 223 10.66 0.33 12.99
CA GLY A 223 11.62 -0.54 13.67
C GLY A 223 13.06 -0.31 13.24
N GLU A 224 13.32 -0.18 11.93
CA GLU A 224 14.65 0.16 11.43
C GLU A 224 15.11 1.55 11.89
N PHE A 225 14.20 2.53 11.91
CA PHE A 225 14.52 3.90 12.36
C PHE A 225 14.88 3.95 13.85
N LEU A 226 14.14 3.20 14.67
CA LEU A 226 14.32 3.12 16.12
C LEU A 226 15.40 2.09 16.53
N GLY A 227 15.79 1.21 15.61
CA GLY A 227 16.79 0.18 15.82
C GLY A 227 18.17 0.74 16.18
N GLY A 228 18.81 0.14 17.18
CA GLY A 228 20.16 0.52 17.62
C GLY A 228 20.26 1.87 18.33
N LYS A 229 19.12 2.49 18.70
CA LYS A 229 19.09 3.68 19.56
C LYS A 229 19.30 3.28 21.02
N SER A 230 19.79 4.23 21.84
CA SER A 230 19.80 4.05 23.29
C SER A 230 18.37 4.02 23.84
N ASP A 231 18.13 3.38 24.99
CA ASP A 231 16.79 3.32 25.60
C ASP A 231 16.15 4.71 25.76
N ALA A 232 16.95 5.71 26.17
CA ALA A 232 16.48 7.09 26.33
C ALA A 232 16.09 7.73 24.99
N ASP A 233 16.86 7.49 23.93
CA ASP A 233 16.55 7.99 22.58
C ASP A 233 15.34 7.26 22.00
N PHE A 234 15.24 5.94 22.20
CA PHE A 234 14.11 5.12 21.79
C PHE A 234 12.82 5.66 22.41
N ASP A 235 12.81 5.88 23.73
CA ASP A 235 11.66 6.42 24.45
C ASP A 235 11.28 7.82 23.94
N ALA A 236 12.27 8.69 23.74
CA ALA A 236 12.03 10.04 23.25
C ALA A 236 11.46 10.05 21.83
N MET A 237 12.03 9.25 20.92
CA MET A 237 11.55 9.14 19.54
C MET A 237 10.18 8.48 19.46
N SER A 238 9.94 7.41 20.22
CA SER A 238 8.64 6.74 20.29
C SER A 238 7.54 7.67 20.79
N ARG A 239 7.81 8.49 21.82
CA ARG A 239 6.88 9.54 22.28
C ARG A 239 6.58 10.56 21.18
N ASN A 240 7.58 11.02 20.43
CA ASN A 240 7.38 11.96 19.32
C ASN A 240 6.55 11.35 18.17
N ILE A 241 6.77 10.06 17.87
CA ILE A 241 5.98 9.33 16.88
C ILE A 241 4.52 9.25 17.33
N ILE A 242 4.27 8.77 18.56
CA ILE A 242 2.91 8.66 19.12
C ILE A 242 2.22 10.02 19.14
N GLN A 243 2.91 11.09 19.57
CA GLN A 243 2.35 12.44 19.57
C GLN A 243 1.96 12.91 18.16
N SER A 244 2.76 12.56 17.14
CA SER A 244 2.45 12.88 15.74
C SER A 244 1.21 12.11 15.28
N LEU A 245 1.08 10.83 15.62
CA LEU A 245 -0.09 10.02 15.30
C LEU A 245 -1.37 10.51 16.01
N GLU A 246 -1.26 10.96 17.26
CA GLU A 246 -2.36 11.58 18.02
C GLU A 246 -2.77 12.96 17.48
N GLN A 247 -2.00 13.52 16.55
CA GLN A 247 -2.28 14.72 15.79
C GLN A 247 -2.61 14.43 14.32
N SER A 248 -2.80 13.15 13.96
CA SER A 248 -3.11 12.74 12.60
C SER A 248 -4.38 13.42 12.06
N ASN A 249 -4.28 13.86 10.81
CA ASN A 249 -5.36 14.41 9.99
C ASN A 249 -6.10 13.31 9.23
N GLU A 250 -5.60 12.09 9.24
CA GLU A 250 -6.20 10.96 8.52
C GLU A 250 -7.52 10.54 9.15
N SER A 251 -8.38 10.02 8.29
CA SER A 251 -9.64 9.42 8.70
C SER A 251 -9.57 7.92 8.47
N VAL A 252 -10.29 7.17 9.30
CA VAL A 252 -10.42 5.72 9.27
C VAL A 252 -11.87 5.39 8.92
N PRO A 253 -12.15 4.59 7.88
CA PRO A 253 -13.48 4.10 7.59
C PRO A 253 -14.05 3.29 8.77
N THR A 254 -15.30 3.54 9.15
CA THR A 254 -15.99 2.82 10.23
C THR A 254 -17.23 2.07 9.78
N SER A 255 -17.55 2.14 8.48
CA SER A 255 -18.60 1.37 7.81
C SER A 255 -18.04 0.65 6.58
N ASP A 256 -18.64 -0.48 6.21
CA ASP A 256 -18.32 -1.25 5.00
C ASP A 256 -18.51 -0.44 3.70
N ALA A 257 -19.51 0.44 3.64
CA ALA A 257 -19.72 1.35 2.51
C ALA A 257 -18.66 2.48 2.47
N GLY A 258 -17.84 2.61 3.51
CA GLY A 258 -16.84 3.65 3.69
C GLY A 258 -17.41 5.07 3.65
N ASP A 259 -18.70 5.22 3.90
CA ASP A 259 -19.44 6.48 3.98
C ASP A 259 -19.36 7.11 5.38
N GLU A 260 -19.16 6.28 6.41
CA GLU A 260 -18.83 6.71 7.76
C GLU A 260 -17.32 6.61 8.02
N SER A 261 -16.79 7.64 8.69
CA SER A 261 -15.40 7.65 9.10
C SER A 261 -15.19 8.40 10.40
N ARG A 262 -14.08 8.09 11.07
CA ARG A 262 -13.61 8.78 12.27
C ARG A 262 -12.15 9.16 12.11
N LYS A 263 -11.74 10.28 12.69
CA LYS A 263 -10.33 10.68 12.67
C LYS A 263 -9.47 9.64 13.39
N LEU A 264 -8.33 9.29 12.80
CA LEU A 264 -7.36 8.37 13.41
C LEU A 264 -6.94 8.88 14.79
N SER A 265 -6.65 10.18 14.89
CA SER A 265 -6.26 10.83 16.15
C SER A 265 -7.31 10.67 17.27
N VAL A 266 -8.60 10.66 16.93
CA VAL A 266 -9.68 10.42 17.91
C VAL A 266 -9.69 8.96 18.32
N LEU A 267 -9.61 8.02 17.37
CA LEU A 267 -9.59 6.59 17.66
C LEU A 267 -8.40 6.18 18.54
N LEU A 268 -7.21 6.70 18.26
CA LEU A 268 -6.00 6.41 19.04
C LEU A 268 -6.11 6.94 20.48
N LYS A 269 -6.69 8.14 20.67
CA LYS A 269 -6.93 8.72 22.00
C LYS A 269 -8.01 7.96 22.75
N ASP A 270 -9.11 7.61 22.09
CA ASP A 270 -10.19 6.81 22.66
C ASP A 270 -9.70 5.45 23.13
N PHE A 271 -8.86 4.78 22.33
CA PHE A 271 -8.23 3.53 22.71
C PHE A 271 -7.29 3.71 23.90
N SER A 272 -6.40 4.70 23.84
CA SER A 272 -5.43 5.01 24.90
C SER A 272 -6.09 5.39 26.23
N GLY A 273 -7.24 6.05 26.19
CA GLY A 273 -8.00 6.50 27.35
C GLY A 273 -8.72 5.37 28.10
N ARG A 274 -8.81 4.16 27.53
CA ARG A 274 -9.48 3.01 28.18
C ARG A 274 -8.71 2.42 29.35
N GLY A 275 -7.44 2.79 29.54
CA GLY A 275 -6.63 2.35 30.69
C GLY A 275 -6.52 0.83 30.76
N TYR A 276 -5.79 0.22 29.84
CA TYR A 276 -5.55 -1.22 29.81
C TYR A 276 -4.17 -1.57 30.38
N ASN A 277 -4.07 -2.73 31.02
CA ASN A 277 -2.78 -3.31 31.41
C ASN A 277 -2.06 -3.83 30.15
N GLN A 278 -0.73 -3.76 30.12
CA GLN A 278 0.08 -4.20 28.98
C GLN A 278 -0.15 -5.68 28.61
N ASP A 279 -0.43 -6.53 29.61
CA ASP A 279 -0.73 -7.96 29.44
C ASP A 279 -2.07 -8.21 28.73
N THR A 280 -2.98 -7.25 28.82
CA THR A 280 -4.32 -7.32 28.22
C THR A 280 -4.48 -6.49 26.95
N ALA A 281 -3.43 -5.75 26.55
CA ALA A 281 -3.51 -4.73 25.50
C ALA A 281 -4.01 -5.28 24.15
N ILE A 282 -3.58 -6.49 23.76
CA ILE A 282 -4.02 -7.13 22.52
C ILE A 282 -5.52 -7.48 22.59
N LEU A 283 -5.95 -8.07 23.70
CA LEU A 283 -7.36 -8.41 23.90
C LEU A 283 -8.24 -7.16 23.92
N GLU A 284 -7.77 -6.07 24.54
CA GLU A 284 -8.49 -4.79 24.56
C GLU A 284 -8.52 -4.12 23.18
N ALA A 285 -7.48 -4.26 22.36
CA ALA A 285 -7.49 -3.84 20.97
C ALA A 285 -8.56 -4.60 20.17
N GLU A 286 -8.66 -5.92 20.32
CA GLU A 286 -9.71 -6.70 19.64
C GLU A 286 -11.11 -6.31 20.11
N LYS A 287 -11.33 -6.10 21.41
CA LYS A 287 -12.61 -5.60 21.92
C LYS A 287 -12.91 -4.21 21.34
N PHE A 288 -11.91 -3.34 21.23
CA PHE A 288 -12.07 -2.01 20.63
C PHE A 288 -12.51 -2.10 19.17
N LEU A 289 -11.83 -2.93 18.36
CA LEU A 289 -12.17 -3.18 16.96
C LEU A 289 -13.56 -3.77 16.82
N GLN A 290 -13.94 -4.74 17.67
CA GLN A 290 -15.28 -5.31 17.68
C GLN A 290 -16.35 -4.27 17.98
N ASN A 291 -16.09 -3.27 18.84
CA ASN A 291 -17.06 -2.21 19.11
C ASN A 291 -17.28 -1.28 17.91
N ILE A 292 -16.26 -1.10 17.07
CA ILE A 292 -16.35 -0.22 15.90
C ILE A 292 -17.06 -0.95 14.75
N TYR A 293 -16.62 -2.17 14.45
CA TYR A 293 -17.02 -2.86 13.23
C TYR A 293 -18.07 -3.95 13.46
N ARG A 294 -18.74 -4.05 14.62
CA ARG A 294 -19.67 -5.16 14.92
C ARG A 294 -20.76 -5.31 13.84
N GLY A 295 -20.93 -6.53 13.30
CA GLY A 295 -22.06 -6.85 12.41
C GLY A 295 -21.91 -6.36 10.97
N GLN A 296 -20.70 -6.01 10.56
CA GLN A 296 -20.33 -5.59 9.21
C GLN A 296 -19.64 -6.78 8.49
N GLU A 297 -20.16 -7.24 7.35
CA GLU A 297 -19.71 -8.46 6.65
C GLU A 297 -18.42 -8.23 5.86
N GLU A 298 -18.16 -7.03 5.35
CA GLU A 298 -16.97 -6.69 4.53
C GLU A 298 -15.84 -6.01 5.34
N ARG A 299 -15.93 -6.05 6.67
CA ARG A 299 -15.07 -5.28 7.60
C ARG A 299 -13.64 -5.78 7.76
N GLU A 300 -13.32 -6.98 7.28
CA GLU A 300 -12.11 -7.69 7.71
C GLU A 300 -10.83 -6.93 7.35
N ALA A 301 -10.78 -6.37 6.13
CA ALA A 301 -9.68 -5.52 5.69
C ALA A 301 -9.55 -4.25 6.55
N TYR A 302 -10.66 -3.53 6.78
CA TYR A 302 -10.68 -2.31 7.61
C TYR A 302 -10.23 -2.55 9.04
N ALA A 303 -10.76 -3.62 9.65
CA ALA A 303 -10.39 -4.03 11.00
C ALA A 303 -8.91 -4.44 11.06
N SER A 304 -8.39 -5.12 10.03
CA SER A 304 -6.98 -5.50 9.94
C SER A 304 -6.04 -4.29 9.88
N TRP A 305 -6.35 -3.28 9.06
CA TRP A 305 -5.52 -2.08 8.99
C TRP A 305 -5.55 -1.27 10.29
N LEU A 306 -6.72 -1.11 10.92
CA LEU A 306 -6.79 -0.44 12.21
C LEU A 306 -6.10 -1.25 13.30
N ARG A 307 -6.17 -2.59 13.25
CA ARG A 307 -5.42 -3.48 14.15
C ARG A 307 -3.92 -3.23 14.06
N GLU A 308 -3.36 -3.17 12.85
CA GLU A 308 -1.93 -2.88 12.66
C GLU A 308 -1.55 -1.50 13.20
N ALA A 309 -2.37 -0.47 12.93
CA ALA A 309 -2.16 0.87 13.48
C ALA A 309 -2.13 0.87 15.03
N LEU A 310 -3.08 0.17 15.66
CA LEU A 310 -3.13 0.02 17.12
C LEU A 310 -1.94 -0.79 17.65
N ALA A 311 -1.57 -1.87 16.97
CA ALA A 311 -0.42 -2.70 17.33
C ALA A 311 0.87 -1.87 17.33
N ILE A 312 1.13 -1.08 16.28
CA ILE A 312 2.28 -0.18 16.21
C ILE A 312 2.31 0.78 17.40
N VAL A 313 1.18 1.43 17.72
CA VAL A 313 1.11 2.36 18.87
C VAL A 313 1.33 1.64 20.20
N LEU A 314 0.83 0.42 20.35
CA LEU A 314 1.03 -0.40 21.55
C LEU A 314 2.50 -0.76 21.74
N HIS A 315 3.17 -1.18 20.66
CA HIS A 315 4.58 -1.51 20.67
C HIS A 315 5.43 -0.28 21.06
N LEU A 316 5.23 0.86 20.38
CA LEU A 316 5.93 2.10 20.71
C LEU A 316 5.76 2.54 22.18
N LYS A 317 4.60 2.27 22.80
CA LYS A 317 4.35 2.54 24.23
C LYS A 317 5.03 1.55 25.16
N LYS A 318 5.24 0.31 24.73
CA LYS A 318 5.90 -0.75 25.51
C LYS A 318 7.42 -0.60 25.54
N GLY A 319 7.99 0.18 24.64
CA GLY A 319 9.45 0.22 24.48
C GLY A 319 9.96 -0.87 23.54
N ASP A 320 9.06 -1.53 22.80
CA ASP A 320 9.41 -2.53 21.81
C ASP A 320 8.88 -2.11 20.44
N ILE A 321 9.55 -2.46 19.37
CA ILE A 321 8.95 -2.46 18.04
C ILE A 321 9.62 -3.60 17.31
N GLU A 322 8.98 -4.75 17.36
CA GLU A 322 9.50 -5.91 16.67
C GLU A 322 9.44 -5.65 15.17
N THR A 323 10.57 -5.77 14.49
CA THR A 323 10.59 -6.08 13.07
C THR A 323 10.02 -7.48 12.95
N VAL A 324 8.69 -7.59 12.90
CA VAL A 324 8.05 -8.90 12.75
C VAL A 324 8.66 -9.56 11.52
N ASN A 325 9.17 -10.78 11.67
CA ASN A 325 9.38 -11.67 10.54
C ASN A 325 7.99 -11.84 9.92
N VAL A 326 7.75 -11.12 8.83
CA VAL A 326 6.43 -11.04 8.20
C VAL A 326 6.13 -12.41 7.65
N VAL A 327 5.21 -13.13 8.30
CA VAL A 327 4.64 -14.41 7.83
C VAL A 327 3.49 -14.11 6.90
#